data_AF-Q0P987-F1
#
_entry.id   AF-Q0P987-F1
#
_cell.length_a   1.000
_cell.length_b   1.000
_cell.length_c   1.000
_cell.angle_alpha   90.00
_cell.angle_beta   90.00
_cell.angle_gamma   90.00
#
_symmetry.space_group_name_H-M   'P 1'
#
loop_
_entity.id
_entity.type
_entity.pdbx_description
1 polymer ?
#
loop_
_entity_poly.entity_id
_entity_poly.type
_entity_poly.pdbx_seq_one_letter_code
_entity_poly.pdbx_strand_id
1 'polypeptide(L)' 'MRKILFASLLPIIALADCASLMAKYEAPEPESKTMKQVERWINKKVSDPADAAVLKECMIARAADNPNQVSVAGK' A
#
# COMPACT_ATOMS: atom_id res chain seq x y z
N MET A 1 0.00 -32.46 -24.26
CA MET A 1 0.99 -31.61 -23.57
C MET A 1 0.30 -30.31 -23.18
N ARG A 2 -0.13 -30.14 -21.93
CA ARG A 2 -0.87 -28.93 -21.50
C ARG A 2 -0.01 -28.18 -20.48
N LYS A 3 0.78 -27.23 -20.96
CA LYS A 3 1.53 -26.28 -20.11
C LYS A 3 0.51 -25.28 -19.56
N ILE A 4 0.01 -25.51 -18.35
CA ILE A 4 -0.80 -24.53 -17.63
C ILE A 4 0.19 -23.52 -17.04
N LEU A 5 0.46 -22.45 -17.78
CA LEU A 5 1.12 -21.27 -17.25
C LEU A 5 0.15 -20.64 -16.25
N PHE A 6 0.30 -20.98 -14.97
CA PHE A 6 -0.24 -20.19 -13.87
C PHE A 6 0.52 -18.87 -13.84
N ALA A 7 0.16 -17.97 -14.77
CA ALA A 7 0.51 -16.57 -14.67
C ALA A 7 -0.22 -16.06 -13.42
N SER A 8 0.52 -15.94 -12.32
CA SER A 8 0.10 -15.28 -11.11
C SER A 8 -0.24 -13.83 -11.45
N LEU A 9 -1.48 -13.59 -11.86
CA LEU A 9 -2.10 -12.27 -11.98
C LEU A 9 -2.29 -11.74 -10.54
N LEU A 10 -1.19 -11.37 -9.90
CA LEU A 10 -1.23 -10.64 -8.64
C LEU A 10 -1.81 -9.23 -8.91
N PRO A 11 -2.62 -8.70 -7.99
CA PRO A 11 -3.69 -7.76 -8.29
C PRO A 11 -3.17 -6.35 -8.57
N ILE A 12 -2.95 -6.06 -9.86
CA ILE A 12 -2.66 -4.72 -10.39
C ILE A 12 -3.72 -3.71 -9.91
N ILE A 13 -4.96 -4.17 -9.68
CA ILE A 13 -6.09 -3.38 -9.19
C ILE A 13 -5.77 -2.75 -7.83
N ALA A 14 -5.15 -3.49 -6.90
CA ALA A 14 -4.87 -2.97 -5.55
C ALA A 14 -3.78 -1.88 -5.56
N LEU A 15 -2.77 -2.00 -6.43
CA LEU A 15 -1.73 -0.98 -6.58
C LEU A 15 -2.27 0.30 -7.24
N ALA A 16 -3.14 0.17 -8.25
CA ALA A 16 -3.77 1.30 -8.90
C ALA A 16 -4.65 2.10 -7.92
N ASP A 17 -5.35 1.42 -7.02
CA ASP A 17 -6.16 2.05 -5.98
C ASP A 17 -5.27 2.81 -4.99
N CYS A 18 -4.19 2.19 -4.51
CA CYS A 18 -3.26 2.86 -3.60
C CYS A 18 -2.67 4.15 -4.16
N ALA A 19 -2.14 4.14 -5.40
CA ALA A 19 -1.56 5.34 -6.00
C ALA A 19 -2.60 6.46 -6.17
N SER A 20 -3.81 6.10 -6.60
CA SER A 20 -4.92 7.04 -6.78
C SER A 20 -5.37 7.65 -5.45
N LEU A 21 -5.49 6.83 -4.41
CA LEU A 21 -5.85 7.29 -3.06
C LEU A 21 -4.73 8.12 -2.43
N MET A 22 -3.47 7.73 -2.62
CA MET A 22 -2.33 8.53 -2.15
C MET A 22 -2.36 9.93 -2.77
N ALA A 23 -2.66 10.04 -4.07
CA ALA A 23 -2.83 11.33 -4.72
C ALA A 23 -4.06 12.09 -4.18
N LYS A 24 -5.21 11.43 -4.05
CA LYS A 24 -6.47 12.01 -3.53
C LYS A 24 -6.30 12.66 -2.16
N TYR A 25 -5.55 12.03 -1.27
CA TYR A 25 -5.37 12.48 0.12
C TYR A 25 -4.06 13.22 0.37
N GLU A 26 -3.26 13.49 -0.68
CA GLU A 26 -1.91 14.07 -0.55
C GLU A 26 -1.07 13.29 0.47
N ALA A 27 -1.09 11.96 0.35
CA ALA A 27 -0.42 11.08 1.28
C ALA A 27 1.10 11.30 1.26
N PRO A 28 1.76 11.29 2.43
CA PRO A 28 3.21 11.34 2.47
C PRO A 28 3.81 10.06 1.90
N GLU A 29 5.04 10.15 1.41
CA GLU A 29 5.81 8.97 0.97
C GLU A 29 5.92 7.95 2.12
N PRO A 30 5.40 6.73 1.96
CA PRO A 30 5.40 5.71 3.01
C PRO A 30 6.80 5.34 3.50
N GLU A 31 7.78 5.30 2.58
CA GLU A 31 9.18 4.99 2.86
C GLU A 31 9.84 6.02 3.78
N SER A 32 9.23 7.20 3.94
CA SER A 32 9.69 8.24 4.88
C SER A 32 9.00 8.18 6.25
N LYS A 33 8.07 7.23 6.45
CA LYS A 33 7.22 7.14 7.64
C LYS A 33 7.34 5.77 8.31
N THR A 34 7.28 5.77 9.63
CA THR A 34 7.07 4.54 10.39
C THR A 34 5.62 4.08 10.29
N MET A 35 5.35 2.80 10.54
CA MET A 35 4.01 2.21 10.56
C MET A 35 3.09 3.00 11.50
N LYS A 36 3.58 3.34 12.69
CA LYS A 36 2.83 4.13 13.68
C LYS A 36 2.57 5.57 13.19
N GLN A 37 3.45 6.15 12.38
CA GLN A 37 3.24 7.46 11.77
C GLN A 37 2.19 7.40 10.65
N VAL A 38 2.24 6.36 9.82
CA VAL A 38 1.22 6.07 8.79
C VAL A 38 -0.16 5.97 9.43
N GLU A 39 -0.33 5.12 10.46
CA GLU A 39 -1.62 4.96 11.15
C GLU A 39 -2.14 6.27 11.74
N ARG A 40 -1.27 7.06 12.38
CA ARG A 40 -1.66 8.37 12.91
C ARG A 40 -2.08 9.35 11.82
N TRP A 41 -1.42 9.30 10.67
CA TRP A 41 -1.76 10.17 9.55
C TRP A 41 -3.11 9.77 8.95
N ILE A 42 -3.35 8.48 8.68
CA ILE A 42 -4.60 7.96 8.14
C ILE A 42 -5.78 8.38 9.03
N ASN A 43 -5.70 8.10 10.34
CA ASN A 43 -6.77 8.43 11.29
C ASN A 43 -7.07 9.93 11.39
N LYS A 44 -6.14 10.80 10.96
CA LYS A 44 -6.32 12.26 10.99
C LYS A 44 -6.75 12.86 9.66
N LYS A 45 -6.49 12.19 8.54
CA LYS A 45 -6.59 12.76 7.19
C LYS A 45 -7.60 12.05 6.30
N VAL A 46 -7.91 10.80 6.60
CA VAL A 46 -8.80 9.97 5.78
C VAL A 46 -10.08 9.72 6.55
N SER A 47 -11.17 10.35 6.11
CA SER A 47 -12.49 10.22 6.76
C SER A 47 -13.31 9.05 6.24
N ASP A 48 -13.07 8.64 4.99
CA ASP A 48 -13.75 7.49 4.41
C ASP A 48 -13.11 6.19 4.94
N PRO A 49 -13.87 5.30 5.60
CA PRO A 49 -13.32 4.09 6.19
C PRO A 49 -12.78 3.08 5.15
N ALA A 50 -13.35 3.04 3.95
CA ALA A 50 -12.89 2.14 2.89
C ALA A 50 -11.55 2.62 2.33
N ASP A 51 -11.44 3.92 2.03
CA ASP A 51 -10.17 4.52 1.59
C ASP A 51 -9.08 4.35 2.67
N ALA A 52 -9.44 4.53 3.94
CA ALA A 52 -8.51 4.37 5.07
C ALA A 52 -7.96 2.94 5.16
N ALA A 53 -8.79 1.92 4.90
CA ALA A 53 -8.37 0.53 4.91
C ALA A 53 -7.35 0.24 3.79
N VAL A 54 -7.66 0.68 2.56
CA VAL A 54 -6.77 0.51 1.40
C VAL A 54 -5.44 1.23 1.60
N LEU A 55 -5.47 2.50 2.03
CA LEU A 55 -4.27 3.26 2.33
C LEU A 55 -3.47 2.63 3.46
N LYS A 56 -4.11 2.11 4.50
CA LYS A 56 -3.40 1.44 5.60
C LYS A 56 -2.64 0.24 5.09
N GLU A 57 -3.28 -0.63 4.32
CA GLU A 57 -2.63 -1.82 3.78
C GLU A 57 -1.39 -1.46 2.95
N CYS A 58 -1.55 -0.56 1.98
CA CYS A 58 -0.47 -0.28 1.05
C CYS A 58 0.64 0.60 1.63
N MET A 59 0.31 1.59 2.48
CA MET A 59 1.32 2.44 3.10
C MET A 59 2.10 1.69 4.18
N ILE A 60 1.46 0.79 4.94
CA ILE A 60 2.18 -0.05 5.92
C ILE A 60 3.14 -1.01 5.21
N ALA A 61 2.74 -1.60 4.08
CA ALA A 61 3.61 -2.47 3.28
C ALA A 61 4.92 -1.78 2.85
N ARG A 62 4.88 -0.45 2.68
CA ARG A 62 6.00 0.39 2.23
C ARG A 62 6.63 1.22 3.35
N ALA A 63 6.18 1.11 4.59
CA ALA A 63 6.68 1.90 5.71
C ALA A 63 8.16 1.62 6.02
N ALA A 64 8.88 2.63 6.48
CA ALA A 64 10.33 2.60 6.72
C ALA A 64 10.79 1.54 7.74
N ASP A 65 9.94 1.24 8.72
CA ASP A 65 10.19 0.26 9.78
C ASP A 65 9.46 -1.07 9.54
N ASN A 66 8.88 -1.28 8.35
CA ASN A 66 8.31 -2.57 8.00
C ASN A 66 9.45 -3.55 7.65
N PRO A 67 9.66 -4.63 8.42
CA PRO A 67 10.74 -5.59 8.16
C PRO A 67 10.59 -6.31 6.80
N ASN A 68 9.39 -6.31 6.22
CA ASN A 68 9.10 -6.92 4.94
C ASN A 68 9.23 -5.96 3.74
N GLN A 69 9.60 -4.68 3.96
CA GLN A 69 9.66 -3.68 2.88
C GLN A 69 10.59 -4.11 1.73
N VAL A 70 11.72 -4.73 2.05
CA VAL A 70 12.71 -5.23 1.07
C VAL A 70 12.11 -6.31 0.16
N SER A 71 11.15 -7.09 0.66
CA SER A 71 10.46 -8.11 -0.12
C SER A 71 9.45 -7.54 -1.11
N VAL A 72 8.96 -6.31 -0.87
CA VAL A 72 8.05 -5.59 -1.75
C VAL A 72 8.84 -4.84 -2.82
N ALA A 73 9.99 -4.25 -2.47
CA ALA A 73 10.84 -3.51 -3.40
C ALA A 73 11.49 -4.38 -4.50
N GLY A 74 11.59 -5.70 -4.28
CA GLY A 74 12.15 -6.66 -5.24
C GLY A 74 11.15 -7.29 -6.22
N LYS A 75 9.88 -6.86 -6.22
CA LYS A 75 8.82 -7.35 -7.12
C LYS A 75 8.37 -6.25 -8.07
#